data_AF-A0ABD5NXQ7-F1
#
_entry.id   AF-A0ABD5NXQ7-F1
#
_cell.length_a   1.000
_cell.length_b   1.000
_cell.length_c   1.000
_cell.angle_alpha   90.00
_cell.angle_beta   90.00
_cell.angle_gamma   90.00
#
_symmetry.space_group_name_H-M   'P 1'
#
loop_
_entity.id
_entity.type
_entity.pdbx_description
1 polymer ?
#
loop_
_entity_poly.entity_id
_entity_poly.type
_entity_poly.pdbx_seq_one_letter_code
_entity_poly.pdbx_strand_id
1 'polypeptide(L)' 'MIETVNRFLFRHHDADVVYECRECGTSVDSVDDECPSCGRTDVATFVTK' A
#
# COMPACT_ATOMS: atom_id res chain seq x y z
N MET A 1 21.16 8.30 22.12
CA MET A 1 20.78 6.99 21.56
C MET A 1 19.49 7.18 20.76
N ILE A 2 19.62 7.35 19.45
CA ILE A 2 18.53 7.11 18.48
C ILE A 2 19.07 5.98 17.62
N GLU A 3 19.14 4.81 18.23
CA GLU A 3 19.29 3.56 17.51
C GLU A 3 17.86 3.05 17.34
N THR A 4 17.53 2.44 16.20
CA THR A 4 16.27 1.69 15.99
C THR A 4 15.12 2.40 15.27
N VAL A 5 15.31 3.20 14.21
CA VAL A 5 14.28 3.28 13.14
C VAL A 5 14.89 3.67 11.78
N ASN A 6 15.84 2.90 11.21
CA ASN A 6 16.33 3.25 9.87
C ASN A 6 16.79 2.08 9.00
N ARG A 7 16.27 0.87 9.24
CA ARG A 7 16.59 -0.30 8.39
C ARG A 7 15.46 -0.69 7.43
N PHE A 8 14.24 -0.16 7.62
CA PHE A 8 13.06 -0.62 6.87
C PHE A 8 12.34 0.44 6.04
N LEU A 9 12.57 1.74 6.26
CA LEU A 9 11.79 2.79 5.57
C LEU A 9 12.45 3.38 4.32
N PHE A 10 13.66 2.94 3.96
CA PHE A 10 14.38 3.48 2.80
C PHE A 10 14.83 2.39 1.81
N ARG A 11 13.92 1.47 1.47
CA ARG A 11 13.98 0.85 0.14
C ARG A 11 13.31 1.80 -0.87
N HIS A 12 13.87 3.00 -0.96
CA HIS A 12 13.51 3.99 -1.95
C HIS A 12 14.42 3.72 -3.15
N HIS A 13 13.86 3.19 -4.26
CA HIS A 13 14.04 3.70 -5.64
C HIS A 13 13.64 2.72 -6.76
N ASP A 14 12.60 1.92 -6.58
CA ASP A 14 11.86 1.33 -7.71
C ASP A 14 10.42 1.79 -7.53
N ALA A 15 9.76 2.27 -8.59
CA ALA A 15 8.42 2.85 -8.50
C ALA A 15 7.42 1.78 -7.98
N ASP A 16 7.23 1.74 -6.67
CA ASP A 16 6.36 0.79 -6.00
C ASP A 16 4.92 1.28 -6.18
N VAL A 17 4.14 0.49 -6.92
CA VAL A 17 2.71 0.74 -7.10
C VAL A 17 2.01 0.13 -5.91
N VAL A 18 1.40 0.98 -5.08
CA VAL A 18 0.66 0.55 -3.90
C VAL A 18 -0.83 0.64 -4.21
N TYR A 19 -1.58 -0.42 -3.90
CA TYR A 19 -3.04 -0.44 -4.03
C TYR A 19 -3.69 -0.45 -2.65
N GLU A 20 -4.68 0.41 -2.43
CA GLU A 20 -5.36 0.56 -1.14
C GLU A 20 -6.87 0.69 -1.34
N CYS A 21 -7.66 -0.07 -0.59
CA CYS A 21 -9.12 0.06 -0.62
C CYS A 21 -9.55 1.44 -0.08
N ARG A 22 -10.34 2.17 -0.86
CA ARG A 22 -10.82 3.52 -0.49
C ARG A 22 -11.82 3.51 0.66
N GLU A 23 -12.47 2.38 0.88
CA GLU A 23 -13.55 2.25 1.85
C GLU A 23 -13.03 1.93 3.26
N CYS A 24 -12.00 1.08 3.36
CA CYS A 24 -11.49 0.60 4.64
C CYS A 24 -10.00 0.82 4.87
N GLY A 25 -9.25 1.29 3.87
CA GLY A 25 -7.80 1.52 3.96
C GLY A 25 -6.94 0.26 3.95
N THR A 26 -7.51 -0.90 3.59
CA THR A 26 -6.73 -2.15 3.48
C THR A 26 -5.87 -2.13 2.23
N SER A 27 -4.57 -2.41 2.39
CA SER A 27 -3.65 -2.64 1.26
C SER A 27 -4.05 -3.91 0.52
N VAL A 28 -4.18 -3.82 -0.79
CA VAL A 28 -4.50 -4.94 -1.69
C VAL A 28 -3.36 -5.14 -2.69
N ASP A 29 -3.26 -6.34 -3.25
CA ASP A 29 -2.23 -6.65 -4.26
C ASP A 29 -2.64 -6.20 -5.68
N SER A 30 -3.95 -6.02 -5.93
CA SER A 30 -4.54 -5.77 -7.25
C SER A 30 -5.81 -4.91 -7.14
N VAL A 31 -6.10 -4.11 -8.17
CA VAL A 31 -7.36 -3.32 -8.25
C VAL A 31 -8.56 -4.16 -8.69
N ASP A 32 -8.31 -5.31 -9.31
CA ASP A 32 -9.33 -6.20 -9.88
C ASP A 32 -9.92 -7.16 -8.84
N ASP A 33 -9.32 -7.26 -7.66
CA ASP A 33 -9.80 -8.09 -6.55
C ASP A 33 -10.78 -7.34 -5.65
N GLU A 34 -11.79 -8.05 -5.15
CA GLU A 34 -12.59 -7.56 -4.03
C GLU A 34 -11.70 -7.45 -2.79
N CYS A 35 -11.79 -6.31 -2.10
CA CYS A 35 -11.06 -6.12 -0.87
C CYS A 35 -11.41 -7.24 0.12
N PRO A 36 -10.45 -8.05 0.59
CA PRO A 36 -10.73 -9.19 1.48
C PRO A 36 -11.22 -8.75 2.87
N SER A 37 -11.10 -7.46 3.18
CA SER A 37 -11.49 -6.88 4.47
C SER A 37 -12.95 -6.39 4.48
N CYS A 38 -13.43 -5.82 3.36
CA CYS A 38 -14.77 -5.21 3.30
C CYS A 38 -15.64 -5.65 2.11
N GLY A 39 -15.12 -6.45 1.17
CA GLY A 39 -15.84 -6.93 -0.01
C GLY A 39 -16.14 -5.86 -1.05
N ARG A 40 -15.33 -4.78 -1.11
CA ARG A 40 -15.49 -3.68 -2.05
C ARG A 40 -14.40 -3.72 -3.11
N THR A 41 -14.75 -3.38 -4.34
CA THR A 41 -13.83 -3.29 -5.49
C THR A 41 -13.28 -1.87 -5.72
N ASP A 42 -13.56 -0.93 -4.80
CA ASP A 42 -13.12 0.45 -4.93
C ASP A 42 -11.71 0.61 -4.33
N VAL A 43 -10.71 0.60 -5.21
CA VAL A 43 -9.28 0.59 -4.85
C VAL A 43 -8.57 1.81 -5.46
N ALA A 44 -7.84 2.54 -4.63
CA ALA A 44 -6.94 3.61 -5.03
C ALA A 44 -5.56 3.05 -5.42
N THR A 45 -4.96 3.61 -6.46
CA THR A 45 -3.59 3.29 -6.86
C THR A 45 -2.69 4.49 -6.57
N PHE A 46 -1.61 4.24 -5.83
CA PHE A 46 -0.60 5.24 -5.51
C PHE A 46 0.72 4.84 -6.15
N VAL A 47 1.28 5.75 -6.94
CA VAL A 47 2.62 5.62 -7.49
C VAL A 47 3.55 6.49 -6.65
N THR A 48 4.49 5.87 -5.95
CA THR A 48 5.54 6.64 -5.29
C THR A 48 6.53 7.12 -6.35
N LYS A 49 6.80 8.43 -6.38
CA LYS A 49 7.66 9.09 -7.37
C LYS A 49 8.86 9.73 -6.68
#